data_AF-A0A7D8UG03-F1
#
_entry.id   AF-A0A7D8UG03-F1
#
_cell.length_a   1.000
_cell.length_b   1.000
_cell.length_c   1.000
_cell.angle_alpha   90.00
_cell.angle_beta   90.00
_cell.angle_gamma   90.00
#
_symmetry.space_group_name_H-M   'P 1'
#
loop_
_entity.id
_entity.type
_entity.pdbx_description
1 polymer ?
#
loop_
_entity_poly.entity_id
_entity_poly.type
_entity_poly.pdbx_seq_one_letter_code
_entity_poly.pdbx_strand_id
1 'polypeptide(L)'
;MRNGVIHACVKSFLVWLIAVGAVAAVGFEFFQRGSTEMGLIMLGLIFAGYCVATRTVARRGKDATTLLMVGAGGTFGFWFPPLYELFAQIVVTWAETGVLPADLAGRFALPVALGVSGLMMAAVLYAGTSSGGVFMLTVLVSGVAAGTPIFQHLLGPYEPWGMFGAMVLWHAAVAGMLASWAVRQAKEHRAASCPHCGKDLGQIAIAICPSCKKRLPGAGVLHTIAEAQESRRAA
;
A
#
# COMPACT_ATOMS: atom_id res chain seq x y z
N MET A 1 5.86 16.96 22.69
CA MET A 1 5.27 16.74 21.35
C MET A 1 6.16 15.92 20.40
N ARG A 2 7.48 16.13 20.38
CA ARG A 2 8.42 15.54 19.39
C ARG A 2 8.57 14.01 19.46
N ASN A 3 8.63 13.43 20.67
CA ASN A 3 9.02 12.02 20.84
C ASN A 3 8.02 11.03 20.22
N GLY A 4 6.72 11.34 20.24
CA GLY A 4 5.69 10.42 19.77
C GLY A 4 5.66 10.20 18.26
N VAL A 5 5.90 11.26 17.49
CA VAL A 5 6.00 11.21 16.03
C VAL A 5 7.32 10.54 15.63
N ILE A 6 8.42 10.84 16.32
CA ILE A 6 9.71 10.16 16.11
C ILE A 6 9.56 8.64 16.27
N HIS A 7 8.88 8.18 17.33
CA HIS A 7 8.64 6.74 17.52
C HIS A 7 7.81 6.12 16.38
N ALA A 8 6.80 6.84 15.86
CA ALA A 8 6.02 6.37 14.72
C ALA A 8 6.88 6.31 13.44
N CYS A 9 7.72 7.33 13.19
CA CYS A 9 8.65 7.35 12.07
C CYS A 9 9.64 6.18 12.14
N VAL A 10 10.26 5.94 13.30
CA VAL A 10 11.21 4.84 13.50
C VAL A 10 10.53 3.49 13.27
N LYS A 11 9.34 3.27 13.85
CA LYS A 11 8.60 2.01 13.63
C LYS A 11 8.22 1.82 12.16
N SER A 12 7.71 2.86 11.50
CA SER A 12 7.39 2.82 10.07
C SER A 12 8.62 2.53 9.21
N PHE A 13 9.77 3.13 9.52
CA PHE A 13 11.03 2.88 8.82
C PHE A 13 11.50 1.43 8.99
N LEU A 14 11.42 0.88 10.20
CA LEU A 14 11.77 -0.52 10.46
C LEU A 14 10.84 -1.48 9.71
N VAL A 15 9.53 -1.21 9.71
CA VAL A 15 8.55 -2.01 8.94
C VAL A 15 8.88 -1.98 7.46
N TRP A 16 9.19 -0.80 6.92
CA TRP A 16 9.59 -0.65 5.52
C TRP A 16 10.88 -1.42 5.21
N LEU A 17 11.92 -1.27 6.01
CA LEU A 17 13.21 -1.91 5.81
C LEU A 17 13.10 -3.45 5.87
N ILE A 18 12.35 -3.97 6.84
CA ILE A 18 12.10 -5.41 6.96
C ILE A 18 11.27 -5.93 5.77
N ALA A 19 10.24 -5.19 5.36
CA ALA A 19 9.42 -5.58 4.22
C ALA A 19 10.23 -5.64 2.92
N VAL A 20 11.02 -4.60 2.63
CA VAL A 20 11.87 -4.56 1.42
C VAL A 20 12.95 -5.64 1.48
N GLY A 21 13.59 -5.84 2.63
CA GLY A 21 14.57 -6.91 2.81
C GLY A 21 13.97 -8.31 2.61
N ALA A 22 12.78 -8.57 3.17
CA ALA A 22 12.08 -9.84 3.00
C ALA A 22 11.65 -10.08 1.54
N VAL A 23 11.14 -9.05 0.86
CA VAL A 23 10.79 -9.13 -0.57
C VAL A 23 12.03 -9.38 -1.42
N ALA A 24 13.15 -8.69 -1.15
CA ALA A 24 14.40 -8.92 -1.87
C ALA A 24 14.93 -10.35 -1.64
N ALA A 25 14.86 -10.87 -0.41
CA ALA A 25 15.27 -12.24 -0.10
C ALA A 25 14.38 -13.28 -0.80
N VAL A 26 13.05 -13.14 -0.72
CA VAL A 26 12.10 -14.03 -1.42
C VAL A 26 12.25 -13.93 -2.93
N GLY A 27 12.40 -12.71 -3.45
CA GLY A 27 12.66 -12.44 -4.86
C GLY A 27 13.90 -13.15 -5.38
N PHE A 28 14.99 -13.07 -4.62
CA PHE A 28 16.25 -13.68 -4.99
C PHE A 28 16.19 -15.21 -4.90
N GLU A 29 15.64 -15.79 -3.84
CA GLU A 29 15.61 -17.25 -3.70
C GLU A 29 14.57 -17.91 -4.61
N PHE A 30 13.33 -17.40 -4.67
CA PHE A 30 12.26 -18.12 -5.37
C PHE A 30 12.13 -17.77 -6.84
N PHE A 31 12.41 -16.52 -7.24
CA PHE A 31 12.28 -16.13 -8.65
C PHE A 31 13.57 -16.31 -9.44
N GLN A 32 14.74 -16.45 -8.79
CA GLN A 32 15.99 -16.81 -9.47
C GLN A 32 16.38 -18.30 -9.31
N ARG A 33 15.92 -19.00 -8.27
CA ARG A 33 16.37 -20.38 -7.98
C ARG A 33 15.27 -21.41 -7.73
N GLY A 34 13.98 -21.06 -7.80
CA GLY A 34 12.91 -21.94 -7.32
C GLY A 34 11.52 -21.80 -7.96
N SER A 35 10.51 -22.34 -7.26
CA SER A 35 9.09 -22.37 -7.67
C SER A 35 8.43 -20.99 -7.53
N THR A 36 7.93 -20.47 -8.65
CA THR A 36 7.21 -19.19 -8.76
C THR A 36 5.98 -19.13 -7.84
N GLU A 37 5.27 -20.24 -7.66
CA GLU A 37 4.05 -20.31 -6.86
C GLU A 37 4.32 -20.01 -5.38
N MET A 38 5.32 -20.67 -4.79
CA MET A 38 5.72 -20.42 -3.40
C MET A 38 6.22 -18.98 -3.22
N GLY A 39 6.93 -18.46 -4.22
CA GLY A 39 7.35 -17.05 -4.25
C GLY A 39 6.16 -16.08 -4.15
N LEU A 40 5.13 -16.28 -4.97
CA LEU A 40 3.92 -15.44 -4.96
C LEU A 40 3.15 -15.52 -3.63
N ILE A 41 3.05 -16.71 -3.03
CA ILE A 41 2.43 -16.89 -1.70
C ILE A 41 3.21 -16.11 -0.64
N MET A 42 4.54 -16.26 -0.60
CA MET A 42 5.38 -15.56 0.37
C MET A 42 5.33 -14.04 0.21
N LEU A 43 5.33 -13.52 -1.01
CA LEU A 43 5.14 -12.09 -1.28
C LEU A 43 3.79 -11.58 -0.76
N GLY A 44 2.73 -12.35 -0.95
CA GLY A 44 1.41 -12.05 -0.41
C GLY A 44 1.40 -11.97 1.12
N LEU A 45 2.05 -12.92 1.79
CA LEU A 45 2.20 -12.92 3.24
C LEU A 45 3.03 -11.74 3.75
N ILE A 46 4.12 -11.38 3.06
CA ILE A 46 4.91 -10.19 3.40
C ILE A 46 4.06 -8.93 3.27
N PHE A 47 3.28 -8.81 2.18
CA PHE A 47 2.33 -7.72 1.98
C PHE A 47 1.35 -7.59 3.14
N ALA A 48 0.70 -8.70 3.50
CA ALA A 48 -0.23 -8.73 4.61
C ALA A 48 0.45 -8.31 5.93
N GLY A 49 1.67 -8.79 6.18
CA GLY A 49 2.47 -8.45 7.35
C GLY A 49 2.71 -6.95 7.49
N TYR A 50 3.20 -6.28 6.43
CA TYR A 50 3.43 -4.84 6.53
C TYR A 50 2.14 -4.02 6.54
N CYS A 51 1.03 -4.50 5.97
CA CYS A 51 -0.28 -3.85 6.12
C CYS A 51 -0.76 -3.86 7.58
N VAL A 52 -0.64 -5.01 8.27
CA VAL A 52 -0.97 -5.11 9.70
C VAL A 52 -0.06 -4.23 10.55
N ALA A 53 1.25 -4.25 10.26
CA ALA A 53 2.23 -3.46 10.99
C ALA A 53 2.00 -1.95 10.81
N THR A 54 1.79 -1.47 9.57
CA THR A 54 1.52 -0.07 9.28
C THR A 54 0.23 0.42 9.93
N ARG A 55 -0.85 -0.39 9.95
CA ARG A 55 -2.07 -0.03 10.72
C ARG A 55 -1.82 0.08 12.23
N THR A 56 -0.98 -0.79 12.77
CA THR A 56 -0.60 -0.74 14.19
C THR A 56 0.18 0.55 14.49
N VAL A 57 1.08 0.98 13.59
CA VAL A 57 1.78 2.27 13.71
C VAL A 57 0.80 3.45 13.59
N ALA A 58 -0.18 3.35 12.69
CA ALA A 58 -1.24 4.34 12.51
C ALA A 58 -2.19 4.46 13.71
N ARG A 59 -2.11 3.54 14.70
CA ARG A 59 -3.03 3.43 15.84
C ARG A 59 -4.49 3.22 15.45
N ARG A 60 -4.72 2.62 14.27
CA ARG A 60 -6.05 2.23 13.80
C ARG A 60 -6.40 0.85 14.36
N GLY A 61 -7.69 0.65 14.64
CA GLY A 61 -8.23 -0.67 14.97
C GLY A 61 -8.01 -1.66 13.82
N LYS A 62 -7.89 -2.96 14.17
CA LYS A 62 -7.90 -4.07 13.23
C LYS A 62 -9.36 -4.44 12.95
N ASP A 63 -9.91 -3.82 11.92
CA ASP A 63 -11.31 -3.92 11.51
C ASP A 63 -11.46 -4.71 10.19
N ALA A 64 -12.68 -4.73 9.65
CA ALA A 64 -12.98 -5.38 8.36
C ALA A 64 -12.09 -4.87 7.21
N THR A 65 -11.69 -3.60 7.22
CA THR A 65 -10.80 -3.04 6.19
C THR A 65 -9.37 -3.59 6.30
N THR A 66 -8.94 -3.93 7.52
CA THR A 66 -7.66 -4.62 7.75
C THR A 66 -7.71 -6.05 7.22
N LEU A 67 -8.81 -6.75 7.49
CA LEU A 67 -9.05 -8.09 6.96
C LEU A 67 -9.13 -8.08 5.42
N LEU A 68 -9.72 -7.05 4.82
CA LEU A 68 -9.75 -6.89 3.38
C LEU A 68 -8.33 -6.75 2.79
N MET A 69 -7.49 -5.88 3.35
CA MET A 69 -6.11 -5.71 2.86
C MET A 69 -5.26 -6.97 3.07
N VAL A 70 -5.39 -7.62 4.23
CA VAL A 70 -4.70 -8.87 4.55
C VAL A 70 -5.20 -10.02 3.69
N GLY A 71 -6.50 -10.11 3.46
CA GLY A 71 -7.10 -11.13 2.61
C GLY A 71 -6.67 -10.96 1.16
N ALA A 72 -6.84 -9.77 0.58
CA ALA A 72 -6.47 -9.50 -0.80
C ALA A 72 -4.97 -9.70 -1.04
N GLY A 73 -4.10 -9.14 -0.18
CA GLY A 73 -2.65 -9.30 -0.34
C GLY A 73 -2.15 -10.69 0.07
N GLY A 74 -2.59 -11.22 1.20
CA GLY A 74 -2.18 -12.51 1.73
C GLY A 74 -2.58 -13.69 0.86
N THR A 75 -3.63 -13.56 0.06
CA THR A 75 -4.06 -14.57 -0.91
C THR A 75 -3.55 -14.33 -2.33
N PHE A 76 -2.63 -13.38 -2.54
CA PHE A 76 -2.10 -13.04 -3.86
C PHE A 76 -1.62 -14.25 -4.67
N GLY A 77 -0.90 -15.18 -4.02
CA GLY A 77 -0.45 -16.42 -4.67
C GLY A 77 -1.56 -17.36 -5.14
N PHE A 78 -2.79 -17.19 -4.65
CA PHE A 78 -3.94 -18.03 -5.05
C PHE A 78 -4.79 -17.38 -6.16
N TRP A 79 -5.01 -16.06 -6.10
CA TRP A 79 -5.89 -15.41 -7.09
C TRP A 79 -5.14 -14.81 -8.28
N PHE A 80 -3.85 -14.49 -8.16
CA PHE A 80 -3.09 -13.95 -9.28
C PHE A 80 -2.88 -14.96 -10.41
N PRO A 81 -2.53 -16.24 -10.18
CA PRO A 81 -2.33 -17.19 -11.28
C PRO A 81 -3.60 -17.39 -12.15
N PRO A 82 -4.80 -17.63 -11.58
CA PRO A 82 -6.03 -17.69 -12.38
C PRO A 82 -6.33 -16.40 -13.14
N LEU A 83 -6.03 -15.25 -12.55
CA LEU A 83 -6.20 -13.96 -13.23
C LEU A 83 -5.25 -13.81 -14.42
N TYR A 84 -3.99 -14.24 -14.27
CA TYR A 84 -3.02 -14.27 -15.36
C TYR A 84 -3.48 -15.21 -16.49
N GLU A 85 -3.96 -16.41 -16.16
CA GLU A 85 -4.50 -17.36 -17.14
C GLU A 85 -5.69 -16.77 -17.91
N LEU A 86 -6.61 -16.09 -17.21
CA LEU A 86 -7.74 -15.41 -17.83
C LEU A 86 -7.27 -14.35 -18.84
N PHE A 87 -6.30 -13.51 -18.47
CA PHE A 87 -5.77 -12.50 -19.40
C PHE A 87 -4.94 -13.10 -20.53
N ALA A 88 -4.25 -14.20 -20.30
CA ALA A 88 -3.59 -14.94 -21.37
C ALA A 88 -4.61 -15.43 -22.41
N GLN A 89 -5.75 -15.99 -21.98
CA GLN A 89 -6.83 -16.41 -22.88
C GLN A 89 -7.47 -15.22 -23.64
N ILE A 90 -7.72 -14.10 -22.95
CA ILE A 90 -8.26 -12.89 -23.58
C ILE A 90 -7.30 -12.37 -24.66
N VAL A 91 -6.00 -12.32 -24.38
CA VAL A 91 -5.01 -11.81 -25.32
C VAL A 91 -4.83 -12.74 -26.52
N VAL A 92 -4.91 -14.06 -26.33
CA VAL A 92 -4.96 -15.03 -27.44
C VAL A 92 -6.20 -14.81 -28.31
N THR A 93 -7.37 -14.61 -27.68
CA THR A 93 -8.62 -14.33 -28.41
C THR A 93 -8.51 -13.03 -29.23
N TRP A 94 -7.86 -11.99 -28.70
CA TRP A 94 -7.60 -10.75 -29.44
C TRP A 94 -6.65 -10.94 -30.62
N ALA A 95 -5.69 -11.86 -30.50
CA ALA A 95 -4.81 -12.23 -31.60
C ALA A 95 -5.58 -12.93 -32.73
N GLU A 96 -6.41 -13.91 -32.38
CA GLU A 96 -7.21 -14.69 -33.32
C GLU A 96 -8.27 -13.85 -34.04
N THR A 97 -8.83 -12.85 -33.36
CA THR A 97 -9.83 -11.92 -33.93
C THR A 97 -9.22 -10.75 -34.72
N GLY A 98 -7.88 -10.67 -34.81
CA GLY A 98 -7.18 -9.62 -35.53
C GLY A 98 -7.18 -8.25 -34.84
N VAL A 99 -7.62 -8.17 -33.58
CA VAL A 99 -7.55 -6.95 -32.76
C VAL A 99 -6.10 -6.60 -32.43
N LEU A 100 -5.25 -7.63 -32.29
CA LEU A 100 -3.83 -7.49 -31.98
C LEU A 100 -2.98 -8.39 -32.89
N PRO A 101 -1.83 -7.91 -33.40
CA PRO A 101 -0.86 -8.77 -34.06
C PRO A 101 -0.41 -9.93 -33.15
N ALA A 102 -0.31 -11.14 -33.71
CA ALA A 102 0.00 -12.36 -32.94
C ALA A 102 1.41 -12.33 -32.29
N ASP A 103 2.35 -11.61 -32.90
CA ASP A 103 3.69 -11.35 -32.38
C ASP A 103 3.69 -10.45 -31.13
N LEU A 104 2.65 -9.62 -30.99
CA LEU A 104 2.46 -8.76 -29.82
C LEU A 104 1.67 -9.46 -28.71
N ALA A 105 0.76 -10.38 -29.05
CA ALA A 105 -0.11 -11.06 -28.09
C ALA A 105 0.66 -11.74 -26.95
N GLY A 106 1.71 -12.50 -27.27
CA GLY A 106 2.52 -13.17 -26.24
C GLY A 106 3.21 -12.21 -25.26
N ARG A 107 3.34 -10.92 -25.60
CA ARG A 107 4.03 -9.91 -24.78
C ARG A 107 3.09 -9.12 -23.86
N PHE A 108 1.79 -9.15 -24.10
CA PHE A 108 0.82 -8.31 -23.37
C PHE A 108 0.10 -9.01 -22.22
N ALA A 109 0.02 -10.35 -22.21
CA ALA A 109 -0.72 -11.08 -21.17
C ALA A 109 -0.24 -10.76 -19.74
N LEU A 110 1.07 -10.85 -19.49
CA LEU A 110 1.66 -10.56 -18.17
C LEU A 110 1.54 -9.06 -17.79
N PRO A 111 1.91 -8.08 -18.65
CA PRO A 111 1.67 -6.66 -18.39
C PRO A 111 0.22 -6.32 -18.03
N VAL A 112 -0.75 -6.85 -18.80
CA VAL A 112 -2.17 -6.57 -18.56
C VAL A 112 -2.61 -7.16 -17.21
N ALA A 113 -2.24 -8.42 -16.93
CA ALA A 113 -2.54 -9.06 -15.66
C ALA A 113 -1.95 -8.30 -14.46
N LEU A 114 -0.69 -7.86 -14.57
CA LEU A 114 -0.03 -7.04 -13.53
C LEU A 114 -0.68 -5.68 -13.36
N GLY A 115 -1.07 -5.02 -14.46
CA GLY A 115 -1.76 -3.73 -14.43
C GLY A 115 -3.11 -3.81 -13.73
N VAL A 116 -3.92 -4.82 -14.08
CA VAL A 116 -5.24 -5.06 -13.48
C VAL A 116 -5.10 -5.45 -12.00
N SER A 117 -4.17 -6.35 -11.67
CA SER A 117 -3.87 -6.72 -10.28
C SER A 117 -3.43 -5.50 -9.46
N GLY A 118 -2.61 -4.64 -10.06
CA GLY A 118 -2.18 -3.38 -9.48
C GLY A 118 -3.34 -2.43 -9.17
N LEU A 119 -4.29 -2.30 -10.10
CA LEU A 119 -5.50 -1.49 -9.89
C LEU A 119 -6.40 -2.07 -8.80
N MET A 120 -6.57 -3.40 -8.76
CA MET A 120 -7.32 -4.09 -7.71
C MET A 120 -6.68 -3.83 -6.34
N MET A 121 -5.36 -3.99 -6.23
CA MET A 121 -4.64 -3.70 -4.98
C MET A 121 -4.69 -2.23 -4.60
N ALA A 122 -4.62 -1.30 -5.57
CA ALA A 122 -4.80 0.12 -5.32
C ALA A 122 -6.20 0.42 -4.74
N ALA A 123 -7.25 -0.18 -5.29
CA ALA A 123 -8.63 -0.03 -4.79
C ALA A 123 -8.79 -0.59 -3.37
N VAL A 124 -8.22 -1.77 -3.10
CA VAL A 124 -8.19 -2.38 -1.76
C VAL A 124 -7.46 -1.48 -0.76
N LEU A 125 -6.28 -0.97 -1.13
CA LEU A 125 -5.51 -0.06 -0.28
C LEU A 125 -6.23 1.27 -0.08
N TYR A 126 -6.94 1.78 -1.08
CA TYR A 126 -7.79 2.96 -0.95
C TYR A 126 -8.92 2.71 0.04
N ALA A 127 -9.65 1.60 -0.09
CA ALA A 127 -10.69 1.22 0.86
C ALA A 127 -10.15 1.08 2.29
N GLY A 128 -8.92 0.56 2.44
CA GLY A 128 -8.27 0.39 3.73
C GLY A 128 -7.69 1.65 4.36
N THR A 129 -7.29 2.64 3.56
CA THR A 129 -6.54 3.82 4.03
C THR A 129 -7.27 5.15 3.84
N SER A 130 -8.31 5.16 3.00
CA SER A 130 -9.00 6.35 2.48
C SER A 130 -8.03 7.41 1.94
N SER A 131 -6.89 6.97 1.39
CA SER A 131 -5.80 7.86 0.99
C SER A 131 -5.63 7.84 -0.53
N GLY A 132 -6.04 8.92 -1.20
CA GLY A 132 -5.84 9.08 -2.64
C GLY A 132 -4.37 9.01 -3.06
N GLY A 133 -3.44 9.44 -2.19
CA GLY A 133 -2.02 9.30 -2.45
C GLY A 133 -1.51 7.84 -2.44
N VAL A 134 -2.06 6.98 -1.57
CA VAL A 134 -1.72 5.55 -1.56
C VAL A 134 -2.26 4.88 -2.82
N PHE A 135 -3.50 5.21 -3.20
CA PHE A 135 -4.12 4.75 -4.44
C PHE A 135 -3.28 5.13 -5.66
N MET A 136 -3.03 6.43 -5.87
CA MET A 136 -2.33 6.93 -7.06
C MET A 136 -0.90 6.38 -7.15
N LEU A 137 -0.15 6.33 -6.04
CA LEU A 137 1.20 5.77 -6.08
C LEU A 137 1.17 4.28 -6.44
N THR A 138 0.22 3.52 -5.89
CA THR A 138 0.08 2.09 -6.20
C THR A 138 -0.23 1.88 -7.67
N VAL A 139 -1.15 2.66 -8.24
CA VAL A 139 -1.45 2.63 -9.69
C VAL A 139 -0.21 2.96 -10.52
N LEU A 140 0.52 4.03 -10.17
CA LEU A 140 1.71 4.45 -10.90
C LEU A 140 2.81 3.39 -10.87
N VAL A 141 3.14 2.87 -9.68
CA VAL A 141 4.21 1.86 -9.55
C VAL A 141 3.79 0.51 -10.12
N SER A 142 2.50 0.17 -10.11
CA SER A 142 1.95 -0.97 -10.86
C SER A 142 2.10 -0.79 -12.36
N GLY A 143 1.89 0.42 -12.90
CA GLY A 143 2.15 0.71 -14.31
C GLY A 143 3.62 0.52 -14.68
N VAL A 144 4.54 0.98 -13.83
CA VAL A 144 5.99 0.76 -14.03
C VAL A 144 6.34 -0.74 -13.98
N ALA A 145 5.82 -1.47 -12.99
CA ALA A 145 6.06 -2.90 -12.87
C ALA A 145 5.46 -3.69 -14.04
N ALA A 146 4.24 -3.35 -14.47
CA ALA A 146 3.57 -3.93 -15.63
C ALA A 146 4.27 -3.61 -16.97
N GLY A 147 4.93 -2.47 -17.08
CA GLY A 147 5.74 -2.12 -18.25
C GLY A 147 7.07 -2.87 -18.32
N THR A 148 7.55 -3.42 -17.20
CA THR A 148 8.86 -4.07 -17.12
C THR A 148 9.02 -5.23 -18.12
N PRO A 149 8.08 -6.18 -18.27
CA PRO A 149 8.18 -7.24 -19.28
C PRO A 149 8.33 -6.72 -20.72
N ILE A 150 7.81 -5.53 -21.02
CA ILE A 150 7.85 -4.94 -22.37
C ILE A 150 9.24 -4.32 -22.62
N PHE A 151 9.78 -3.62 -21.62
CA PHE A 151 11.03 -2.85 -21.76
C PHE A 151 12.28 -3.56 -21.22
N GLN A 152 12.16 -4.80 -20.70
CA GLN A 152 13.30 -5.52 -20.10
C GLN A 152 14.48 -5.73 -21.05
N HIS A 153 14.23 -5.86 -22.35
CA HIS A 153 15.28 -5.98 -23.37
C HIS A 153 16.19 -4.74 -23.44
N LEU A 154 15.72 -3.57 -22.98
CA LEU A 154 16.52 -2.35 -22.89
C LEU A 154 17.53 -2.39 -21.74
N LEU A 155 17.43 -3.36 -20.83
CA LEU A 155 18.33 -3.52 -19.68
C LEU A 155 19.66 -4.21 -20.04
N GLY A 156 19.79 -4.73 -21.26
CA GLY A 156 20.98 -5.41 -21.75
C GLY A 156 21.40 -6.56 -20.82
N PRO A 157 22.62 -6.54 -20.24
CA PRO A 157 23.09 -7.62 -19.34
C PRO A 157 22.25 -7.76 -18.06
N TYR A 158 21.42 -6.77 -17.73
CA TYR A 158 20.55 -6.79 -16.55
C TYR A 158 19.13 -7.28 -16.83
N GLU A 159 18.82 -7.72 -18.06
CA GLU A 159 17.51 -8.23 -18.45
C GLU A 159 16.93 -9.29 -17.47
N PRO A 160 17.69 -10.31 -17.01
CA PRO A 160 17.19 -11.30 -16.05
C PRO A 160 16.79 -10.73 -14.68
N TRP A 161 17.23 -9.51 -14.37
CA TRP A 161 16.95 -8.81 -13.12
C TRP A 161 15.78 -7.85 -13.21
N GLY A 162 15.24 -7.61 -14.41
CA GLY A 162 14.17 -6.63 -14.64
C GLY A 162 12.95 -6.88 -13.76
N MET A 163 12.37 -8.09 -13.83
CA MET A 163 11.18 -8.44 -13.05
C MET A 163 11.44 -8.48 -11.54
N PHE A 164 12.63 -8.95 -11.13
CA PHE A 164 13.04 -8.91 -9.73
C PHE A 164 13.09 -7.46 -9.22
N GLY A 165 13.73 -6.56 -9.96
CA GLY A 165 13.82 -5.14 -9.64
C GLY A 165 12.44 -4.46 -9.58
N ALA A 166 11.56 -4.76 -10.54
CA ALA A 166 10.20 -4.25 -10.59
C ALA A 166 9.36 -4.67 -9.38
N MET A 167 9.47 -5.95 -8.98
CA MET A 167 8.80 -6.47 -7.78
C MET A 167 9.31 -5.79 -6.51
N VAL A 168 10.62 -5.68 -6.33
CA VAL A 168 11.22 -4.99 -5.16
C VAL A 168 10.78 -3.52 -5.13
N LEU A 169 10.85 -2.83 -6.28
CA LEU A 169 10.41 -1.44 -6.42
C LEU A 169 8.95 -1.27 -6.03
N TRP A 170 8.06 -2.15 -6.50
CA TRP A 170 6.64 -2.09 -6.21
C TRP A 170 6.38 -2.17 -4.70
N HIS A 171 6.93 -3.18 -4.03
CA HIS A 171 6.75 -3.33 -2.58
C HIS A 171 7.41 -2.19 -1.80
N ALA A 172 8.59 -1.73 -2.20
CA ALA A 172 9.26 -0.61 -1.55
C ALA A 172 8.44 0.68 -1.63
N ALA A 173 7.87 0.99 -2.79
CA ALA A 173 7.02 2.17 -2.99
C ALA A 173 5.72 2.08 -2.19
N VAL A 174 5.01 0.95 -2.27
CA VAL A 174 3.74 0.75 -1.56
C VAL A 174 3.94 0.75 -0.04
N ALA A 175 4.94 0.01 0.47
CA ALA A 175 5.25 -0.01 1.90
C ALA A 175 5.70 1.38 2.38
N GLY A 176 6.47 2.12 1.57
CA GLY A 176 6.91 3.48 1.88
C GLY A 176 5.74 4.44 2.02
N MET A 177 4.77 4.35 1.11
CA MET A 177 3.60 5.22 1.14
C MET A 177 2.63 4.85 2.27
N LEU A 178 2.49 3.57 2.59
CA LEU A 178 1.76 3.12 3.78
C LEU A 178 2.45 3.58 5.07
N ALA A 179 3.77 3.56 5.12
CA ALA A 179 4.56 4.10 6.24
C ALA A 179 4.32 5.60 6.43
N SER A 180 4.36 6.39 5.34
CA SER A 180 4.05 7.82 5.37
C SER A 180 2.60 8.09 5.79
N TRP A 181 1.65 7.33 5.27
CA TRP A 181 0.25 7.38 5.68
C TRP A 181 0.09 7.08 7.18
N ALA A 182 0.74 6.03 7.69
CA ALA A 182 0.67 5.63 9.09
C ALA A 182 1.24 6.70 10.03
N VAL A 183 2.36 7.34 9.66
CA VAL A 183 2.93 8.46 10.43
C VAL A 183 1.98 9.66 10.44
N ARG A 184 1.35 9.98 9.30
CA ARG A 184 0.33 11.04 9.21
C ARG A 184 -0.86 10.74 10.12
N GLN A 185 -1.40 9.53 10.06
CA GLN A 185 -2.50 9.09 10.94
C GLN A 185 -2.10 9.12 12.42
N ALA A 186 -0.90 8.68 12.78
CA ALA A 186 -0.41 8.73 14.15
C ALA A 186 -0.26 10.17 14.68
N LYS A 187 0.08 11.12 13.80
CA LYS A 187 0.11 12.56 14.10
C LYS A 187 -1.31 13.11 14.30
N GLU A 188 -2.25 12.77 13.41
CA GLU A 188 -3.65 13.20 13.47
C GLU A 188 -4.37 12.65 14.72
N HIS A 189 -4.26 11.35 15.00
CA HIS A 189 -4.81 10.73 16.23
C HIS A 189 -4.26 11.38 17.51
N ARG A 190 -2.99 11.81 17.51
CA ARG A 190 -2.43 12.52 18.66
C ARG A 190 -2.99 13.94 18.80
N ALA A 191 -3.24 14.64 17.69
CA ALA A 191 -3.87 15.95 17.72
C ALA A 191 -5.30 15.88 18.29
N ALA A 192 -6.00 14.76 18.09
CA ALA A 192 -7.31 14.48 18.67
C ALA A 192 -7.28 13.95 20.12
N SER A 193 -6.11 13.77 20.74
CA SER A 193 -5.97 13.19 22.08
C SER A 193 -5.44 14.19 23.12
N CYS A 194 -5.85 14.05 24.37
CA CYS A 194 -5.38 14.89 25.47
C CYS A 194 -3.87 14.69 25.70
N PRO A 195 -3.04 15.75 25.67
CA PRO A 195 -1.60 15.62 25.87
C PRO A 195 -1.20 15.29 27.32
N HIS A 196 -2.13 15.46 28.28
CA HIS A 196 -1.86 15.20 29.69
C HIS A 196 -2.22 13.77 30.12
N CYS A 197 -3.39 13.26 29.71
CA CYS A 197 -3.87 11.96 30.15
C CYS A 197 -4.07 10.95 29.01
N GLY A 198 -3.80 11.34 27.76
CA GLY A 198 -3.90 10.45 26.60
C GLY A 198 -5.32 10.07 26.18
N LYS A 199 -6.36 10.59 26.84
CA LYS A 199 -7.76 10.30 26.47
C LYS A 199 -8.08 10.92 25.12
N ASP A 200 -8.71 10.14 24.25
CA ASP A 200 -9.22 10.63 22.97
C ASP A 200 -10.28 11.70 23.23
N LEU A 201 -10.11 12.88 22.65
CA LEU A 201 -10.97 14.04 22.86
C LEU A 201 -12.10 14.11 21.83
N GLY A 202 -12.07 13.26 20.80
CA GLY A 202 -13.02 13.33 19.68
C GLY A 202 -13.01 14.69 18.98
N GLN A 203 -14.06 15.00 18.23
CA GLN A 203 -14.31 16.35 17.68
C GLN A 203 -14.86 17.33 18.73
N ILE A 204 -14.66 17.06 20.02
CA ILE A 204 -15.26 17.89 21.05
C ILE A 204 -14.39 19.14 21.18
N ALA A 205 -14.91 20.28 20.72
CA ALA A 205 -14.31 21.60 20.88
C ALA A 205 -14.40 22.08 22.35
N ILE A 206 -13.79 21.33 23.26
CA ILE A 206 -13.73 21.66 24.69
C ILE A 206 -12.30 22.06 25.04
N ALA A 207 -12.14 23.21 25.70
CA ALA A 207 -10.85 23.70 26.14
C ALA A 207 -10.23 22.87 27.28
N ILE A 208 -10.98 21.94 27.86
CA ILE A 208 -10.62 21.18 29.05
C ILE A 208 -10.86 19.70 28.76
N CYS A 209 -9.88 18.86 29.07
CA CYS A 209 -10.04 17.42 28.93
C CYS A 209 -11.14 16.90 29.89
N PRO A 210 -12.14 16.14 29.40
CA PRO A 210 -13.24 15.66 30.23
C PRO A 210 -12.79 14.65 31.30
N SER A 211 -11.67 13.95 31.08
CA SER A 211 -11.10 12.99 32.04
C SER A 211 -10.25 13.67 33.12
N CYS A 212 -9.16 14.32 32.72
CA CYS A 212 -8.15 14.77 33.68
C CYS A 212 -8.34 16.22 34.11
N LYS A 213 -9.38 16.90 33.61
CA LYS A 213 -9.74 18.30 33.90
C LYS A 213 -8.62 19.32 33.64
N LYS A 214 -7.54 18.93 32.95
CA LYS A 214 -6.46 19.82 32.55
C LYS A 214 -6.82 20.54 31.25
N ARG A 215 -6.42 21.81 31.16
CA ARG A 215 -6.64 22.67 29.98
C ARG A 215 -5.83 22.14 28.80
N LEU A 216 -6.42 22.12 27.62
CA LEU A 216 -5.78 21.64 26.41
C LEU A 216 -5.01 22.78 25.73
N PRO A 217 -3.73 22.58 25.36
CA PRO A 217 -2.98 23.58 24.62
C PRO A 217 -3.59 23.73 23.22
N GLY A 218 -4.00 24.95 22.86
CA GLY A 218 -4.56 25.25 21.53
C GLY A 218 -6.09 25.27 21.42
N ALA A 219 -6.84 25.34 22.53
CA ALA A 219 -8.31 25.43 22.51
C ALA A 219 -8.88 26.56 21.62
N GLY A 220 -8.14 27.66 21.44
CA GLY A 220 -8.52 28.73 20.50
C GLY A 220 -8.27 28.45 19.02
N VAL A 221 -7.43 27.46 18.69
CA VAL A 221 -7.10 27.04 17.30
C VAL A 221 -8.02 25.89 16.83
N LEU A 222 -8.58 25.13 17.76
CA LEU A 222 -9.56 24.07 17.45
C LEU A 222 -10.89 24.65 16.94
N HIS A 223 -11.30 25.83 17.40
CA HIS A 223 -12.47 26.53 16.86
C HIS A 223 -12.29 26.90 15.38
N THR A 224 -11.13 27.43 15.00
CA THR A 224 -10.86 27.82 13.60
C THR A 224 -10.73 26.63 12.65
N ILE A 225 -10.28 25.45 13.12
CA ILE A 225 -10.23 24.23 12.29
C ILE A 225 -11.63 23.61 12.13
N ALA A 226 -12.45 23.61 13.18
CA ALA A 226 -13.83 23.13 13.11
C ALA A 226 -14.67 24.02 12.16
N GLU A 227 -14.56 25.35 12.27
CA GLU A 227 -15.20 26.30 11.35
C GLU A 227 -14.68 26.14 9.90
N ALA A 228 -13.38 25.92 9.71
CA ALA A 228 -12.81 25.66 8.39
C ALA A 228 -13.21 24.29 7.79
N GLN A 229 -13.57 23.31 8.63
CA GLN A 229 -14.10 22.03 8.17
C GLN A 229 -15.60 22.09 7.86
N GLU A 230 -16.37 22.89 8.60
CA GLU A 230 -17.78 23.16 8.29
C GLU A 230 -17.93 23.98 7.01
N SER A 231 -17.10 25.02 6.80
CA SER A 231 -17.15 25.82 5.57
C SER A 231 -16.78 25.03 4.32
N ARG A 232 -15.89 24.03 4.43
CA ARG A 232 -15.56 23.10 3.34
C ARG A 232 -16.60 22.01 3.08
N ARG A 233 -17.53 21.78 4.01
CA ARG A 233 -18.65 20.85 3.82
C ARG A 233 -19.90 21.55 3.27
N ALA A 234 -19.99 22.87 3.45
CA ALA A 234 -21.07 23.71 2.95
C ALA A 234 -20.82 24.30 1.55
N ALA A 235 -19.60 24.15 1.01
CA ALA A 235 -19.20 24.53 -0.34
C ALA A 235 -19.04 23.29 -1.23
#